data_AF-A0A1F9QI73-F1
#
_entry.id   AF-A0A1F9QI73-F1
#
_cell.length_a   1.000
_cell.length_b   1.000
_cell.length_c   1.000
_cell.angle_alpha   90.00
_cell.angle_beta   90.00
_cell.angle_gamma   90.00
#
_symmetry.space_group_name_H-M   'P 1'
#
loop_
_entity.id
_entity.type
_entity.pdbx_description
1 polymer ?
#
loop_
_entity_poly.entity_id
_entity_poly.type
_entity_poly.pdbx_seq_one_letter_code
_entity_poly.pdbx_strand_id
1 'polypeptide(L)'
;MFMLVVGFMLNFDARRYVYDKYTAYSLGTEYALFGGPGSMSGLSLRGGVNGGAAQSAAGAFSAGAGLKLLNADLDYALSPEGKLGSTQRITLKKKF
;
A
#
# COMPACT_ATOMS: atom_id res chain seq x y z
N MET A 1 12.47 6.22 -4.11
CA MET A 1 12.21 4.79 -3.80
C MET A 1 13.55 4.16 -3.47
N PHE A 2 13.71 3.63 -2.26
CA PHE A 2 14.96 3.02 -1.79
C PHE A 2 14.76 1.51 -1.66
N MET A 3 15.67 0.73 -2.24
CA MET A 3 15.55 -0.74 -2.31
C MET A 3 16.71 -1.35 -1.51
N LEU A 4 16.41 -1.82 -0.29
CA LEU A 4 17.39 -2.42 0.63
C LEU A 4 17.79 -3.84 0.21
N VAL A 5 16.84 -4.59 -0.36
CA VAL A 5 16.97 -5.96 -0.87
C VAL A 5 16.14 -6.05 -2.15
N VAL A 6 16.56 -6.87 -3.12
CA VAL A 6 15.78 -7.09 -4.36
C VAL A 6 14.35 -7.48 -3.99
N GLY A 7 13.37 -6.69 -4.43
CA GLY A 7 11.95 -6.91 -4.14
C GLY A 7 11.45 -6.30 -2.84
N PHE A 8 12.30 -5.74 -1.97
CA PHE A 8 11.86 -5.03 -0.76
C PHE A 8 11.91 -3.51 -0.98
N MET A 9 10.74 -2.88 -0.94
CA MET A 9 10.56 -1.45 -1.11
C MET A 9 10.06 -0.82 0.18
N LEU A 10 10.67 0.31 0.54
CA LEU A 10 10.21 1.16 1.63
C LEU A 10 9.72 2.49 1.07
N ASN A 11 8.54 2.89 1.52
CA ASN A 11 7.89 4.13 1.14
C ASN A 11 7.59 4.94 2.40
N PHE A 12 8.11 6.16 2.44
CA PHE A 12 7.80 7.14 3.48
C PHE A 12 7.29 8.41 2.80
N ASP A 13 6.13 8.89 3.21
CA ASP A 13 5.55 10.15 2.74
C ASP A 13 5.00 10.91 3.96
N ALA A 14 5.30 12.20 4.02
CA ALA A 14 4.86 13.10 5.08
C ALA A 14 4.34 14.39 4.44
N ARG A 15 3.08 14.70 4.67
CA ARG A 15 2.38 15.87 4.12
C ARG A 15 1.82 16.72 5.24
N ARG A 16 2.22 17.99 5.27
CA ARG A 16 1.66 18.99 6.19
C ARG A 16 0.53 19.75 5.50
N TYR A 17 -0.68 19.64 6.05
CA TYR A 17 -1.82 20.45 5.63
C TYR A 17 -1.85 21.69 6.53
N VAL A 18 -1.24 22.78 6.03
CA VAL A 18 -1.06 24.03 6.80
C VAL A 18 -2.41 24.66 7.14
N TYR A 19 -3.34 24.70 6.19
CA TYR A 19 -4.68 25.26 6.38
C TYR A 19 -5.55 24.46 7.35
N ASP A 20 -5.47 23.12 7.30
CA ASP A 20 -6.24 22.22 8.16
C ASP A 20 -5.51 21.88 9.48
N LYS A 21 -4.33 22.50 9.71
CA LYS A 21 -3.47 22.38 10.90
C LYS A 21 -3.03 20.95 11.26
N TYR A 22 -3.13 19.97 10.37
CA TYR A 22 -2.70 18.60 10.62
C TYR A 22 -1.53 18.14 9.74
N THR A 23 -0.76 17.17 10.25
CA THR A 23 0.28 16.47 9.49
C THR A 23 -0.21 15.06 9.22
N ALA A 24 -0.22 14.66 7.96
CA ALA A 24 -0.36 13.28 7.56
C ALA A 24 1.03 12.66 7.36
N TYR A 25 1.22 11.45 7.82
CA TYR A 25 2.41 10.65 7.55
C TYR A 25 1.97 9.25 7.12
N SER A 26 2.74 8.63 6.24
CA SER A 26 2.53 7.26 5.82
C SER A 26 3.87 6.57 5.69
N LEU A 27 3.98 5.40 6.31
CA LEU A 27 5.12 4.51 6.20
C LEU A 27 4.61 3.18 5.68
N GLY A 28 5.04 2.80 4.49
CA GLY A 28 4.69 1.55 3.83
C GLY A 28 5.92 0.72 3.53
N THR A 29 5.76 -0.59 3.62
CA THR A 29 6.71 -1.59 3.14
C THR A 29 6.01 -2.44 2.09
N GLU A 30 6.74 -2.78 1.05
CA GLU A 30 6.29 -3.71 0.04
C GLU A 30 7.38 -4.75 -0.19
N TYR A 31 6.97 -6.01 -0.25
CA TYR A 31 7.83 -7.16 -0.45
C TYR A 31 7.31 -7.97 -1.64
N ALA A 32 8.01 -7.87 -2.77
CA ALA A 32 7.82 -8.73 -3.92
C ALA A 32 8.43 -10.11 -3.64
N LEU A 33 7.57 -11.11 -3.49
CA LEU A 33 7.96 -12.51 -3.29
C LEU A 33 8.60 -13.09 -4.56
N PHE A 34 8.06 -12.75 -5.73
CA PHE A 34 8.65 -13.06 -7.03
C PHE A 34 8.01 -12.17 -8.10
N GLY A 35 8.66 -12.05 -9.26
CA GLY A 35 8.11 -11.31 -10.41
C GLY A 35 8.31 -9.80 -10.34
N GLY A 36 9.56 -9.38 -10.54
CA GLY A 36 9.98 -7.99 -10.48
C GLY A 36 9.44 -7.10 -11.63
N PRO A 37 9.93 -5.84 -11.71
CA PRO A 37 9.56 -4.91 -12.77
C PRO A 37 9.85 -5.53 -14.15
N GLY A 38 8.79 -5.79 -14.94
CA GLY A 38 8.90 -6.42 -16.26
C GLY A 38 8.48 -7.89 -16.32
N SER A 39 8.26 -8.56 -15.18
CA SER A 39 7.77 -9.94 -15.18
C SER A 39 6.27 -10.01 -15.54
N MET A 40 5.89 -11.04 -16.30
CA MET A 40 4.50 -11.33 -16.68
C MET A 40 3.69 -11.94 -15.53
N SER A 41 4.37 -12.53 -14.55
CA SER A 41 3.80 -13.01 -13.31
C SER A 41 4.54 -12.42 -12.12
N GLY A 42 3.84 -12.17 -11.02
CA GLY A 42 4.46 -11.69 -9.79
C GLY A 42 3.51 -11.69 -8.60
N LEU A 43 4.09 -11.73 -7.40
CA LEU A 43 3.36 -11.65 -6.15
C LEU A 43 4.08 -10.65 -5.23
N SER A 44 3.31 -9.74 -4.65
CA SER A 44 3.76 -8.72 -3.73
C SER A 44 2.89 -8.72 -2.48
N LEU A 45 3.53 -8.53 -1.33
CA LEU A 45 2.87 -8.26 -0.07
C LEU A 45 3.16 -6.82 0.32
N ARG A 46 2.16 -6.09 0.79
CA ARG A 46 2.31 -4.72 1.27
C ARG A 46 1.76 -4.59 2.67
N GLY A 47 2.49 -3.87 3.51
CA GLY A 47 2.08 -3.50 4.85
C GLY A 47 2.38 -2.03 5.05
N GLY A 48 1.60 -1.34 5.86
CA GLY A 48 1.87 0.07 6.10
C GLY A 48 1.08 0.64 7.24
N VAL A 49 1.59 1.73 7.79
CA VAL A 49 0.92 2.55 8.79
C VAL A 49 0.75 3.96 8.26
N ASN A 50 -0.44 4.52 8.45
CA ASN A 50 -0.81 5.85 8.04
C ASN A 50 -1.30 6.60 9.27
N GLY A 51 -0.78 7.79 9.53
CA GLY A 51 -1.26 8.65 10.60
C GLY A 51 -1.68 10.00 10.08
N GLY A 52 -2.69 10.59 10.71
CA GLY A 52 -3.26 11.87 10.37
C GLY A 52 -4.25 12.32 11.43
N ALA A 53 -4.75 13.56 11.32
CA ALA A 53 -5.77 14.05 12.25
C ALA A 53 -7.04 13.19 12.16
N ALA A 54 -7.55 12.79 13.33
CA ALA A 54 -8.73 11.95 13.52
C ALA A 54 -8.62 10.48 13.07
N GLN A 55 -7.41 9.90 13.00
CA GLN A 55 -7.20 8.48 12.71
C GLN A 55 -6.89 7.69 13.99
N SER A 56 -7.74 6.71 14.32
CA SER A 56 -7.52 5.77 15.43
C SER A 56 -6.27 4.92 15.19
N ALA A 57 -5.62 4.44 16.27
CA ALA A 57 -4.44 3.58 16.17
C ALA A 57 -4.69 2.31 15.34
N ALA A 58 -5.88 1.71 15.45
CA ALA A 58 -6.31 0.57 14.64
C ALA A 58 -6.55 0.94 13.16
N GLY A 59 -6.94 2.19 12.91
CA GLY A 59 -7.17 2.75 11.59
C GLY A 59 -5.93 3.14 10.82
N ALA A 60 -4.80 3.23 11.53
CA ALA A 60 -3.53 3.53 10.93
C ALA A 60 -2.99 2.36 10.09
N PHE A 61 -3.33 1.13 10.45
CA PHE A 61 -2.76 -0.05 9.80
C PHE A 61 -3.38 -0.32 8.43
N SER A 62 -2.55 -0.77 7.50
CA SER A 62 -2.94 -1.23 6.18
C SER A 62 -2.13 -2.46 5.82
N ALA A 63 -2.77 -3.43 5.18
CA ALA A 63 -2.11 -4.59 4.61
C ALA A 63 -2.71 -4.89 3.24
N GLY A 64 -1.96 -5.57 2.39
CA GLY A 64 -2.45 -5.97 1.09
C GLY A 64 -1.55 -6.99 0.42
N ALA A 65 -2.09 -7.60 -0.62
CA ALA A 65 -1.37 -8.49 -1.50
C ALA A 65 -1.70 -8.10 -2.95
N GLY A 66 -0.68 -8.01 -3.79
CA GLY A 66 -0.80 -7.74 -5.21
C GLY A 66 -0.30 -8.93 -6.00
N LEU A 67 -1.10 -9.43 -6.93
CA LEU A 67 -0.79 -10.56 -7.78
C LEU A 67 -0.87 -10.10 -9.23
N LYS A 68 0.17 -10.41 -10.00
CA LYS A 68 0.27 -10.08 -11.42
C LYS A 68 0.33 -11.39 -12.21
N LEU A 69 -0.50 -11.50 -13.24
CA LEU A 69 -0.52 -12.64 -14.17
C LEU A 69 -0.94 -12.16 -15.56
N LEU A 70 -0.13 -12.43 -16.58
CA LEU A 70 -0.48 -12.26 -17.99
C LEU A 70 -1.12 -10.90 -18.30
N ASN A 71 -0.48 -9.81 -17.86
CA ASN A 71 -0.93 -8.42 -18.01
C ASN A 71 -2.21 -8.06 -17.23
N ALA A 72 -2.68 -8.94 -16.35
CA ALA A 72 -3.65 -8.62 -15.32
C ALA A 72 -2.94 -8.39 -13.97
N ASP A 73 -3.32 -7.32 -13.29
CA ASP A 73 -2.91 -7.01 -11.92
C ASP A 73 -4.17 -7.13 -11.03
N LEU A 74 -4.07 -7.91 -9.97
CA LEU A 74 -5.08 -8.08 -8.94
C LEU A 74 -4.49 -7.60 -7.61
N ASP A 75 -4.97 -6.48 -7.10
CA ASP A 75 -4.57 -5.93 -5.81
C ASP A 75 -5.69 -6.12 -4.79
N TYR A 76 -5.40 -6.80 -3.69
CA TYR A 76 -6.24 -6.88 -2.50
C TYR A 76 -5.63 -6.02 -1.40
N ALA A 77 -6.39 -5.08 -0.84
CA ALA A 77 -5.94 -4.22 0.25
C ALA A 77 -7.00 -4.16 1.35
N LEU A 78 -6.55 -4.23 2.60
CA LEU A 78 -7.36 -4.10 3.80
C LEU A 78 -6.85 -2.94 4.66
N SER A 79 -7.78 -2.19 5.23
CA SER A 79 -7.51 -1.15 6.22
C SER A 79 -8.54 -1.28 7.34
N PRO A 80 -8.15 -1.73 8.55
CA PRO A 80 -9.08 -2.13 9.60
C PRO A 80 -10.04 -1.02 10.04
N GLU A 81 -9.61 0.25 10.08
CA GLU A 81 -10.48 1.39 10.45
C GLU A 81 -10.07 2.70 9.74
N GLY A 82 -10.33 2.85 8.44
CA GLY A 82 -10.15 4.13 7.76
C GLY A 82 -11.34 5.08 7.94
N LYS A 83 -11.29 6.30 7.35
CA LYS A 83 -12.46 7.19 7.18
C LYS A 83 -13.67 6.52 6.48
N LEU A 84 -13.48 5.33 5.88
CA LEU A 84 -14.49 4.53 5.20
C LEU A 84 -14.91 3.27 6.01
N GLY A 85 -14.45 3.11 7.26
CA GLY A 85 -14.68 1.89 8.07
C GLY A 85 -13.74 0.74 7.72
N SER A 86 -14.07 -0.49 8.17
CA SER A 86 -13.36 -1.73 7.82
C SER A 86 -13.57 -2.03 6.33
N THR A 87 -12.69 -1.49 5.50
CA THR A 87 -12.84 -1.54 4.05
C THR A 87 -11.82 -2.51 3.46
N GLN A 88 -12.33 -3.49 2.71
CA GLN A 88 -11.55 -4.36 1.86
C GLN A 88 -11.69 -3.87 0.42
N ARG A 89 -10.58 -3.46 -0.20
CA ARG A 89 -10.53 -3.00 -1.58
C ARG A 89 -9.94 -4.10 -2.45
N ILE A 90 -10.71 -4.55 -3.43
CA ILE A 90 -10.23 -5.39 -4.52
C ILE A 90 -10.11 -4.51 -5.76
N THR A 91 -8.93 -4.45 -6.35
CA THR A 91 -8.67 -3.71 -7.60
C THR A 91 -8.20 -4.70 -8.65
N LEU A 92 -8.89 -4.74 -9.80
CA LEU A 92 -8.48 -5.51 -10.96
C LEU A 92 -8.10 -4.54 -12.08
N LYS A 93 -6.90 -4.71 -12.64
CA LYS A 93 -6.43 -3.98 -13.80
C LYS A 93 -6.04 -4.98 -14.87
N LYS A 94 -6.51 -4.80 -16.10
CA LYS A 94 -6.08 -5.59 -17.26
C LYS A 94 -5.52 -4.65 -18.31
N LYS A 95 -4.28 -4.87 -18.73
CA LYS A 95 -3.65 -4.14 -19.84
C LYS A 95 -3.81 -4.97 -21.12
N PHE A 96 -4.39 -4.34 -22.14
CA PHE A 96 -4.51 -4.90 -23.50
C PHE A 96 -3.27 -4.56 -24.32
#